data_AF-A0A1B6NRM5-F1
#
_entry.id   AF-A0A1B6NRM5-F1
#
_cell.length_a   1.000
_cell.length_b   1.000
_cell.length_c   1.000
_cell.angle_alpha   90.00
_cell.angle_beta   90.00
_cell.angle_gamma   90.00
#
_symmetry.space_group_name_H-M   'P 1'
#
loop_
_entity.id
_entity.type
_entity.pdbx_description
1 polymer ?
#
loop_
_entity_poly.entity_id
_entity_poly.type
_entity_poly.pdbx_seq_one_letter_code
_entity_poly.pdbx_strand_id
1 'polypeptide(L)' 'MTTIDLNSDLGEGYGAWQMGDDAAMLDIVSSANVACGFHAGDPRGLMATLEQAAARGVAVGAHVSYPDRVGFGR' A
#
# COMPACT_ATOMS: atom_id res chain seq x y z
N MET A 1 -9.67 24.39 12.23
CA MET A 1 -10.13 22.99 12.38
C MET A 1 -8.93 22.15 12.74
N THR A 2 -9.05 21.30 13.75
CA THR A 2 -8.01 20.30 14.08
C THR A 2 -8.15 19.14 13.09
N THR A 3 -7.08 18.75 12.43
CA THR A 3 -7.03 17.63 11.49
C THR A 3 -6.01 16.60 11.94
N ILE A 4 -6.19 15.35 11.54
CA ILE A 4 -5.27 14.23 11.81
C ILE A 4 -5.08 13.41 10.54
N ASP A 5 -3.88 12.89 10.33
CA ASP A 5 -3.60 11.93 9.26
C ASP A 5 -4.04 10.53 9.70
N LEU A 6 -4.72 9.83 8.79
CA LEU A 6 -4.99 8.41 8.90
C LEU A 6 -4.23 7.71 7.79
N ASN A 7 -3.40 6.72 8.16
CA ASN A 7 -2.63 5.93 7.22
C ASN A 7 -2.93 4.44 7.34
N SER A 8 -2.65 3.70 6.27
CA SER A 8 -2.66 2.24 6.23
C SER A 8 -1.58 1.73 5.27
N ASP A 9 -1.07 0.54 5.53
CA ASP A 9 -0.17 -0.19 4.64
C ASP A 9 -0.99 -0.83 3.53
N LEU A 10 -0.64 -0.54 2.28
CA LEU A 10 -1.36 -0.95 1.07
C LEU A 10 -0.39 -1.50 0.00
N GLY A 11 -0.93 -2.11 -1.05
CA GLY A 11 -0.11 -2.70 -2.12
C GLY A 11 0.63 -3.95 -1.67
N GLU A 12 0.14 -4.64 -0.63
CA GLU A 12 0.82 -5.80 -0.03
C GLU A 12 0.44 -7.15 -0.68
N GLY A 13 -0.27 -7.14 -1.81
CA GLY A 13 -0.45 -8.32 -2.65
C GLY A 13 0.86 -8.75 -3.34
N TYR A 14 0.90 -9.99 -3.87
CA TYR A 14 2.02 -10.45 -4.70
C TYR A 14 1.60 -11.53 -5.70
N GLY A 15 1.70 -11.22 -6.99
CA GLY A 15 1.36 -12.16 -8.06
C GLY A 15 -0.13 -12.54 -8.01
N ALA A 16 -0.43 -13.81 -7.73
CA ALA A 16 -1.80 -14.29 -7.59
C ALA A 16 -2.37 -14.11 -6.17
N TRP A 17 -1.53 -13.77 -5.19
CA TRP A 17 -1.97 -13.58 -3.81
C TRP A 17 -2.47 -12.15 -3.59
N GLN A 18 -3.71 -12.05 -3.14
CA GLN A 18 -4.32 -10.79 -2.73
C GLN A 18 -4.16 -10.62 -1.21
N MET A 19 -3.94 -9.38 -0.78
CA MET A 19 -3.84 -8.99 0.62
C MET A 19 -4.64 -7.69 0.81
N GLY A 20 -5.50 -7.66 1.83
CA GLY A 20 -6.32 -6.49 2.14
C GLY A 20 -7.36 -6.13 1.07
N ASP A 21 -7.97 -4.96 1.27
CA ASP A 21 -8.87 -4.30 0.32
C ASP A 21 -8.39 -2.86 0.11
N ASP A 22 -7.35 -2.71 -0.72
CA ASP A 22 -6.71 -1.42 -0.98
C ASP A 22 -7.71 -0.36 -1.46
N ALA A 23 -8.65 -0.75 -2.32
CA ALA A 23 -9.61 0.17 -2.91
C ALA A 23 -10.54 0.77 -1.83
N ALA A 24 -11.06 -0.08 -0.95
CA ALA A 24 -11.89 0.37 0.16
C ALA A 24 -11.09 1.22 1.17
N MET A 25 -9.84 0.85 1.45
CA MET A 25 -9.00 1.61 2.37
C MET A 25 -8.65 3.00 1.84
N LEU A 26 -8.40 3.14 0.53
CA LEU A 26 -8.11 4.43 -0.09
C LEU A 26 -9.30 5.39 -0.06
N ASP A 27 -10.53 4.92 0.13
CA ASP A 27 -11.69 5.79 0.35
C ASP A 27 -11.77 6.35 1.80
N ILE A 28 -10.89 5.89 2.70
CA ILE A 28 -10.89 6.22 4.13
C ILE A 28 -9.64 7.00 4.57
N VAL A 29 -8.47 6.59 4.08
CA VAL A 29 -7.17 7.11 4.56
C VAL A 29 -6.77 8.43 3.88
N SER A 30 -5.98 9.25 4.57
CA SER A 30 -5.33 10.43 3.99
C SER A 30 -3.95 10.12 3.43
N SER A 31 -3.29 9.06 3.94
CA SER A 31 -1.99 8.58 3.46
C SER A 31 -1.98 7.06 3.27
N ALA A 32 -1.20 6.57 2.31
CA ALA A 32 -1.00 5.15 2.03
C ALA A 32 0.50 4.81 2.07
N ASN A 33 0.89 3.84 2.89
CA ASN A 33 2.24 3.30 2.91
C ASN A 33 2.29 2.14 1.90
N VAL A 34 2.86 2.36 0.73
CA VAL A 34 2.82 1.40 -0.38
C VAL A 34 4.05 0.49 -0.36
N ALA A 35 3.84 -0.83 -0.39
CA ALA A 35 4.93 -1.82 -0.37
C ALA A 35 5.94 -1.62 -1.52
N CYS A 36 7.19 -2.05 -1.29
CA CYS A 36 8.32 -1.78 -2.18
C CYS A 36 8.91 -3.02 -2.87
N GLY A 37 8.25 -4.19 -2.79
CA GLY A 37 8.63 -5.40 -3.53
C GLY A 37 9.44 -6.45 -2.76
N PHE A 38 9.87 -6.11 -1.54
CA PHE A 38 10.71 -6.99 -0.73
C PHE A 38 9.86 -7.93 0.13
N HIS A 39 9.10 -7.41 1.11
CA HIS A 39 8.17 -8.23 1.88
C HIS A 39 6.89 -8.54 1.11
N ALA A 40 6.43 -7.58 0.30
CA ALA A 40 5.20 -7.65 -0.48
C ALA A 40 5.24 -6.66 -1.66
N GLY A 41 4.23 -6.72 -2.52
CA GLY A 41 4.11 -5.88 -3.71
C GLY A 41 4.80 -6.46 -4.93
N ASP A 42 4.08 -6.56 -6.05
CA ASP A 42 4.67 -6.78 -7.37
C ASP A 42 4.46 -5.54 -8.25
N PRO A 43 5.29 -5.30 -9.28
CA PRO A 43 5.23 -4.06 -10.06
C PRO A 43 3.85 -3.72 -10.63
N ARG A 44 3.05 -4.73 -10.99
CA ARG A 44 1.71 -4.50 -11.54
C ARG A 44 0.71 -4.12 -10.44
N GLY A 45 0.73 -4.84 -9.32
CA GLY A 45 -0.11 -4.52 -8.16
C GLY A 45 0.20 -3.12 -7.62
N LEU A 46 1.49 -2.80 -7.45
CA LEU A 46 1.94 -1.50 -6.95
C LEU A 46 1.51 -0.35 -7.85
N MET A 47 1.63 -0.50 -9.18
CA MET A 47 1.15 0.52 -10.12
C MET A 47 -0.35 0.77 -9.94
N ALA A 48 -1.16 -0.28 -9.81
CA ALA A 48 -2.61 -0.15 -9.61
C ALA A 48 -2.95 0.57 -8.30
N THR A 49 -2.26 0.25 -7.19
CA THR A 49 -2.45 0.94 -5.90
C THR A 49 -2.07 2.42 -6.00
N LEU A 50 -0.95 2.74 -6.68
CA LEU A 50 -0.49 4.12 -6.87
C LEU A 50 -1.46 4.94 -7.74
N GLU A 51 -1.96 4.38 -8.84
CA GLU A 51 -2.96 5.02 -9.70
C GLU A 51 -4.24 5.33 -8.93
N GLN A 52 -4.70 4.38 -8.10
CA GLN A 52 -5.90 4.55 -7.27
C GLN A 52 -5.72 5.59 -6.16
N ALA A 53 -4.54 5.63 -5.53
CA ALA A 53 -4.21 6.63 -4.52
C ALA A 53 -4.17 8.03 -5.13
N ALA A 54 -3.51 8.18 -6.29
CA ALA A 54 -3.43 9.43 -7.02
C ALA A 54 -4.82 9.96 -7.44
N ALA A 55 -5.71 9.08 -7.91
CA ALA A 55 -7.07 9.43 -8.29
C ALA A 55 -7.92 9.97 -7.11
N ARG A 56 -7.58 9.60 -5.88
CA ARG A 56 -8.27 10.01 -4.64
C ARG A 56 -7.56 11.12 -3.87
N GLY A 57 -6.39 11.57 -4.35
CA GLY A 57 -5.59 12.56 -3.66
C GLY A 57 -4.99 12.07 -2.34
N VAL A 58 -4.81 10.76 -2.18
CA VAL A 58 -4.16 10.15 -1.01
C VAL A 58 -2.65 10.33 -1.13
N ALA A 59 -2.01 10.80 -0.05
CA ALA A 59 -0.56 10.93 -0.01
C ALA A 59 0.12 9.55 0.00
N VAL A 60 1.18 9.37 -0.78
CA VAL A 60 1.88 8.07 -0.87
C VAL A 60 3.22 8.13 -0.14
N GLY A 61 3.44 7.18 0.76
CA GLY A 61 4.72 6.89 1.40
C GLY A 61 5.29 5.54 0.98
N ALA A 62 6.61 5.39 1.05
CA ALA A 62 7.28 4.12 0.77
C ALA A 62 7.27 3.22 2.01
N HIS A 63 6.67 2.03 1.90
CA HIS A 63 6.71 1.00 2.93
C HIS A 63 7.85 0.00 2.63
N VAL A 64 9.06 0.41 2.98
CA VAL A 64 10.29 -0.40 2.78
C VAL A 64 10.40 -1.49 3.85
N SER A 65 10.99 -2.63 3.47
CA SER A 65 11.09 -3.81 4.34
C SER A 65 12.41 -4.55 4.16
N TYR A 66 12.66 -5.54 5.03
CA TYR A 66 13.67 -6.57 4.76
C TYR A 66 13.32 -7.40 3.51
N PRO A 67 14.32 -7.97 2.80
CA PRO A 67 14.12 -8.86 1.65
C PRO A 67 13.66 -10.26 2.09
N ASP A 68 12.55 -10.32 2.83
CA ASP A 68 11.95 -11.55 3.32
C ASP A 68 10.47 -11.59 2.97
N ARG A 69 10.17 -12.17 1.81
CA ARG A 69 8.79 -12.31 1.33
C ARG A 69 8.03 -13.40 2.08
N VAL A 70 8.70 -14.49 2.45
CA VAL A 70 8.05 -15.66 3.07
C VAL A 70 7.64 -15.33 4.50
N GLY A 71 8.47 -14.60 5.24
CA GLY A 71 8.14 -14.05 6.55
C GLY A 71 7.36 -12.73 6.49
N PHE A 72 7.03 -12.21 5.30
CA PHE A 72 6.34 -10.94 5.12
C PHE A 72 7.06 -9.77 5.80
N GLY A 73 8.40 -9.84 5.85
CA GLY A 73 9.25 -8.84 6.48
C GLY A 73 9.16 -8.79 8.01
N ARG A 74 8.70 -9.86 8.65
CA ARG A 74 8.46 -9.95 10.11
C ARG A 74 9.34 -10.98 10.80
#